data_AF-A0A193GLX0-F1
#
_entry.id   AF-A0A193GLX0-F1
#
_cell.length_a   1.000
_cell.length_b   1.000
_cell.length_c   1.000
_cell.angle_alpha   90.00
_cell.angle_beta   90.00
_cell.angle_gamma   90.00
#
_symmetry.space_group_name_H-M   'P 1'
#
loop_
_entity.id
_entity.type
_entity.pdbx_description
1 polymer ?
#
loop_
_entity_poly.entity_id
_entity_poly.type
_entity_poly.pdbx_seq_one_letter_code
_entity_poly.pdbx_strand_id
1 'polypeptide(L)'
;MPAVVVLFLLIAVPALQNGQASGPAGAADAPAPPASYDRDHARRRAAELAALGQTLFMDPRLSASGRQACASCHSPAHHFGPPNDLAVQPGGANMTQAGVRAVPSLMYLQDVPPFDEHFVDSEEEGDNSTDNGPTGGLTWDGRVNRADAQARIPLLDPREMGNADAAAVVARVRAAPYADTVRRLYGGQVFDDVDRAFDAIVQALAYYQDTPALFFPYSSKFDAVMQGRARFSEQEARGLRLFSAEDKGNCASCHRFGVPGTLPVFNDYGLIGLGVPRNPDIPANADPQYFDLGLCGPYRKDLSGHAEDCGLFRSPTLRNVATRQTFFHNGVFHTLRQVVDFYATRDVEPERWYPRGKDGGVESFDDVPAQYRGNINMDPPFGGKPGGVPPLSPREIDDIVAFLGTLTDGYFDPSSAPAHAQR
;
A
#
# COMPACT_ATOMS: atom_id res chain seq x y z
N MET A 1 -72.32 -61.86 13.60
CA MET A 1 -71.67 -60.61 14.01
C MET A 1 -70.64 -60.25 12.93
N PRO A 2 -70.66 -59.03 12.40
CA PRO A 2 -70.28 -58.75 11.02
C PRO A 2 -68.83 -58.28 10.87
N ALA A 3 -68.20 -58.63 9.75
CA ALA A 3 -66.95 -58.08 9.27
C ALA A 3 -67.24 -56.84 8.42
N VAL A 4 -66.65 -55.70 8.78
CA VAL A 4 -66.80 -54.43 8.07
C VAL A 4 -65.79 -54.37 6.93
N VAL A 5 -66.28 -54.23 5.71
CA VAL A 5 -65.52 -53.93 4.48
C VAL A 5 -65.41 -52.41 4.37
N VAL A 6 -64.19 -51.87 4.35
CA VAL A 6 -63.94 -50.44 4.05
C VAL A 6 -63.35 -50.33 2.65
N LEU A 7 -64.09 -49.61 1.80
CA LEU A 7 -63.84 -49.33 0.39
C LEU A 7 -62.81 -48.18 0.27
N PHE A 8 -61.70 -48.43 -0.43
CA PHE A 8 -60.73 -47.38 -0.79
C PHE A 8 -61.25 -46.56 -1.98
N LEU A 9 -61.48 -45.27 -1.78
CA LEU A 9 -61.85 -44.30 -2.82
C LEU A 9 -60.58 -43.73 -3.46
N LEU A 10 -60.37 -44.00 -4.76
CA LEU A 10 -59.35 -43.35 -5.59
C LEU A 10 -59.89 -41.96 -6.01
N ILE A 11 -59.30 -40.88 -5.49
CA ILE A 11 -59.58 -39.51 -5.93
C ILE A 11 -58.53 -39.11 -6.97
N ALA A 12 -58.99 -38.88 -8.20
CA ALA A 12 -58.21 -38.31 -9.29
C ALA A 12 -57.97 -36.82 -9.06
N VAL A 13 -56.70 -36.39 -9.14
CA VAL A 13 -56.31 -34.98 -9.07
C VAL A 13 -56.52 -34.32 -10.44
N PRO A 14 -57.31 -33.24 -10.55
CA PRO A 14 -57.50 -32.54 -11.83
C PRO A 14 -56.30 -31.65 -12.14
N ALA A 15 -55.92 -31.61 -13.43
CA ALA A 15 -54.90 -30.71 -13.96
C ALA A 15 -55.36 -29.25 -13.85
N LEU A 16 -54.68 -28.47 -13.01
CA LEU A 16 -54.86 -27.02 -12.92
C LEU A 16 -54.07 -26.33 -14.02
N GLN A 17 -54.79 -25.46 -14.74
CA GLN A 17 -54.33 -24.63 -15.83
C GLN A 17 -53.28 -23.61 -15.34
N ASN A 18 -52.21 -23.44 -16.11
CA ASN A 18 -51.13 -22.48 -15.86
C ASN A 18 -51.66 -21.03 -15.92
N GLY A 19 -51.86 -20.44 -14.74
CA GLY A 19 -51.81 -18.99 -14.53
C GLY A 19 -50.36 -18.52 -14.41
N GLN A 20 -50.07 -17.36 -15.01
CA GLN A 20 -48.75 -16.77 -15.12
C GLN A 20 -48.04 -16.58 -13.77
N ALA A 21 -46.78 -17.04 -13.69
CA ALA A 21 -45.80 -16.50 -12.76
C ALA A 21 -44.77 -15.71 -13.59
N SER A 22 -44.85 -14.39 -13.51
CA SER A 22 -43.79 -13.48 -13.95
C SER A 22 -42.51 -13.80 -13.18
N GLY A 23 -41.53 -14.40 -13.86
CA GLY A 23 -40.22 -14.72 -13.30
C GLY A 23 -39.40 -13.47 -12.97
N PRO A 24 -38.32 -13.59 -12.17
CA PRO A 24 -37.50 -12.45 -11.79
C PRO A 24 -36.82 -11.88 -13.04
N ALA A 25 -37.08 -10.61 -13.33
CA ALA A 25 -36.30 -9.83 -14.28
C ALA A 25 -34.90 -9.62 -13.68
N GLY A 26 -33.95 -10.50 -14.02
CA GLY A 26 -32.59 -10.40 -13.46
C GLY A 26 -31.46 -11.06 -14.25
N ALA A 27 -31.75 -11.72 -15.38
CA ALA A 27 -30.72 -12.45 -16.15
C ALA A 27 -30.40 -11.85 -17.53
N ALA A 28 -31.06 -10.77 -17.95
CA ALA A 28 -31.02 -10.31 -19.35
C ALA A 28 -29.94 -9.25 -19.68
N ASP A 29 -29.30 -8.62 -18.69
CA ASP A 29 -28.50 -7.39 -18.92
C ASP A 29 -26.99 -7.50 -18.62
N ALA A 30 -26.48 -8.73 -18.45
CA ALA A 30 -25.05 -8.97 -18.51
C ALA A 30 -24.60 -8.95 -19.99
N PRO A 31 -23.43 -8.36 -20.34
CA PRO A 31 -22.90 -8.51 -21.69
C PRO A 31 -22.86 -10.00 -22.03
N ALA A 32 -23.27 -10.34 -23.26
CA ALA A 32 -23.31 -11.72 -23.70
C ALA A 32 -21.96 -12.38 -23.41
N PRO A 33 -21.93 -13.57 -22.78
CA PRO A 33 -20.67 -14.23 -22.47
C PRO A 33 -19.89 -14.39 -23.78
N PRO A 34 -18.56 -14.16 -23.78
CA PRO A 34 -17.75 -14.32 -24.97
C PRO A 34 -17.91 -15.74 -25.53
N ALA A 35 -17.76 -15.87 -26.86
CA ALA A 35 -17.77 -17.15 -27.54
C ALA A 35 -16.69 -18.12 -27.00
N SER A 36 -15.60 -17.58 -26.45
CA SER A 36 -14.57 -18.30 -25.70
C SER A 36 -14.05 -17.44 -24.54
N TYR A 37 -13.94 -18.03 -23.35
CA TYR A 37 -13.18 -17.47 -22.23
C TYR A 37 -11.71 -17.87 -22.35
N ASP A 38 -11.07 -17.49 -23.46
CA ASP A 38 -9.65 -17.76 -23.68
C ASP A 38 -8.76 -16.69 -23.03
N ARG A 39 -7.44 -16.94 -23.05
CA ARG A 39 -6.43 -16.04 -22.49
C ARG A 39 -6.46 -14.66 -23.15
N ASP A 40 -6.81 -14.58 -24.43
CA ASP A 40 -6.83 -13.32 -25.16
C ASP A 40 -8.05 -12.48 -24.77
N HIS A 41 -9.20 -13.11 -24.54
CA HIS A 41 -10.36 -12.46 -23.94
C HIS A 41 -10.02 -11.89 -22.56
N ALA A 42 -9.41 -12.71 -21.67
CA ALA A 42 -9.03 -12.26 -20.33
C ALA A 42 -8.07 -11.06 -20.36
N ARG A 43 -7.05 -11.09 -21.24
CA ARG A 43 -6.10 -9.98 -21.43
C ARG A 43 -6.79 -8.71 -21.94
N ARG A 44 -7.66 -8.82 -22.95
CA ARG A 44 -8.41 -7.66 -23.47
C ARG A 44 -9.29 -7.06 -22.38
N ARG A 45 -10.03 -7.90 -21.64
CA ARG A 45 -10.91 -7.44 -20.55
C ARG A 45 -10.12 -6.73 -19.45
N ALA A 46 -8.98 -7.28 -19.04
CA ALA A 46 -8.10 -6.66 -18.06
C ALA A 46 -7.56 -5.30 -18.54
N ALA A 47 -7.18 -5.19 -19.82
CA ALA A 47 -6.74 -3.92 -20.42
C ALA A 47 -7.86 -2.87 -20.44
N GLU A 48 -9.10 -3.26 -20.75
CA GLU A 48 -10.26 -2.35 -20.69
C GLU A 48 -10.57 -1.89 -19.25
N LEU A 49 -10.41 -2.78 -18.26
CA LEU A 49 -10.54 -2.42 -16.84
C LEU A 49 -9.46 -1.45 -16.40
N ALA A 50 -8.21 -1.74 -16.75
CA ALA A 50 -7.08 -0.85 -16.44
C ALA A 50 -7.26 0.53 -17.09
N ALA A 51 -7.79 0.61 -18.32
CA ALA A 51 -8.08 1.89 -18.98
C ALA A 51 -9.20 2.68 -18.28
N LEU A 52 -10.27 2.01 -17.84
CA LEU A 52 -11.30 2.64 -17.00
C LEU A 52 -10.71 3.08 -15.65
N GLY A 53 -9.90 2.23 -15.01
CA GLY A 53 -9.21 2.53 -13.77
C GLY A 53 -8.29 3.74 -13.89
N GLN A 54 -7.53 3.87 -14.97
CA GLN A 54 -6.72 5.04 -15.26
C GLN A 54 -7.58 6.31 -15.38
N THR A 55 -8.72 6.20 -16.06
CA THR A 55 -9.67 7.32 -16.20
C THR A 55 -10.17 7.76 -14.83
N LEU A 56 -10.58 6.81 -13.98
CA LEU A 56 -11.03 7.07 -12.60
C LEU A 56 -9.89 7.66 -11.75
N PHE A 57 -8.68 7.13 -11.85
CA PHE A 57 -7.52 7.54 -11.07
C PHE A 57 -7.14 9.01 -11.31
N MET A 58 -7.40 9.51 -12.52
CA MET A 58 -7.15 10.90 -12.92
C MET A 58 -8.34 11.83 -12.71
N ASP A 59 -9.50 11.33 -12.29
CA ASP A 59 -10.74 12.11 -12.29
C ASP A 59 -11.02 12.80 -10.95
N PRO A 60 -10.91 14.14 -10.87
CA PRO A 60 -11.14 14.86 -9.62
C PRO A 60 -12.61 14.87 -9.20
N ARG A 61 -13.55 14.55 -10.11
CA ARG A 61 -14.99 14.47 -9.79
C ARG A 61 -15.29 13.37 -8.79
N LEU A 62 -14.38 12.41 -8.58
CA LEU A 62 -14.54 11.37 -7.56
C LEU A 62 -14.44 11.94 -6.14
N SER A 63 -13.89 13.13 -5.95
CA SER A 63 -13.87 13.80 -4.63
C SER A 63 -15.13 14.60 -4.38
N ALA A 64 -15.45 14.79 -3.10
CA ALA A 64 -16.53 15.66 -2.68
C ALA A 64 -16.32 17.11 -3.10
N SER A 65 -15.07 17.57 -3.11
CA SER A 65 -14.68 18.91 -3.55
C SER A 65 -14.70 19.08 -5.08
N GLY A 66 -14.67 17.98 -5.84
CA GLY A 66 -14.48 17.99 -7.30
C GLY A 66 -13.09 18.49 -7.72
N ARG A 67 -12.13 18.58 -6.79
CA ARG A 67 -10.80 19.20 -6.99
C ARG A 67 -9.63 18.24 -6.80
N GLN A 68 -9.88 17.03 -6.29
CA GLN A 68 -8.85 16.05 -5.97
C GLN A 68 -9.14 14.71 -6.64
N ALA A 69 -8.14 14.16 -7.32
CA ALA A 69 -8.13 12.81 -7.86
C ALA A 69 -7.12 11.93 -7.10
N CYS A 70 -7.08 10.62 -7.38
CA CYS A 70 -6.03 9.75 -6.85
C CYS A 70 -4.63 10.28 -7.26
N ALA A 71 -4.50 10.70 -8.52
CA ALA A 71 -3.27 11.26 -9.08
C ALA A 71 -2.81 12.59 -8.45
N SER A 72 -3.69 13.30 -7.72
CA SER A 72 -3.31 14.52 -6.99
C SER A 72 -2.32 14.21 -5.86
N CYS A 73 -2.48 13.05 -5.22
CA CYS A 73 -1.59 12.57 -4.15
C CYS A 73 -0.60 11.51 -4.65
N HIS A 74 -0.96 10.74 -5.68
CA HIS A 74 -0.16 9.66 -6.26
C HIS A 74 0.22 9.98 -7.70
N SER A 75 1.18 10.88 -7.88
CA SER A 75 1.51 11.43 -9.20
C SER A 75 2.33 10.44 -10.04
N PRO A 76 1.91 10.11 -11.27
CA PRO A 76 2.72 9.28 -12.18
C PRO A 76 4.11 9.86 -12.46
N ALA A 77 4.27 11.18 -12.46
CA ALA A 77 5.55 11.85 -12.66
C ALA A 77 6.51 11.70 -11.45
N HIS A 78 6.00 11.23 -10.31
CA HIS A 78 6.74 11.02 -9.07
C HIS A 78 6.59 9.57 -8.60
N HIS A 79 6.59 8.62 -9.54
CA HIS A 79 6.52 7.18 -9.25
C HIS A 79 5.31 6.82 -8.37
N PHE A 80 4.16 7.44 -8.66
CA PHE A 80 2.91 7.31 -7.90
C PHE A 80 3.03 7.64 -6.40
N GLY A 81 4.02 8.44 -6.02
CA GLY A 81 4.14 9.10 -4.72
C GLY A 81 3.66 10.55 -4.75
N PRO A 82 3.78 11.27 -3.62
CA PRO A 82 3.38 12.67 -3.53
C PRO A 82 4.24 13.57 -4.44
N PRO A 83 3.63 14.54 -5.14
CA PRO A 83 4.35 15.46 -6.02
C PRO A 83 5.04 16.62 -5.28
N ASN A 84 5.03 16.61 -3.94
CA ASN A 84 5.50 17.69 -3.08
C ASN A 84 6.19 17.13 -1.82
N ASP A 85 6.69 18.02 -0.99
CA ASP A 85 7.39 17.75 0.27
C ASP A 85 6.48 17.80 1.51
N LEU A 86 5.16 17.94 1.33
CA LEU A 86 4.23 18.04 2.45
C LEU A 86 4.20 16.75 3.27
N ALA A 87 4.26 16.87 4.59
CA ALA A 87 4.11 15.75 5.52
C ALA A 87 2.78 15.02 5.35
N VAL A 88 1.69 15.76 5.12
CA VAL A 88 0.33 15.25 4.88
C VAL A 88 -0.36 16.08 3.81
N GLN A 89 -1.19 15.46 2.98
CA GLN A 89 -1.91 16.17 1.92
C GLN A 89 -3.18 16.84 2.44
N PRO A 90 -3.55 18.02 1.90
CA PRO A 90 -4.85 18.62 2.15
C PRO A 90 -5.95 17.85 1.39
N GLY A 91 -7.15 17.82 1.95
CA GLY A 91 -8.31 17.16 1.37
C GLY A 91 -9.63 17.54 2.05
N GLY A 92 -10.57 16.62 1.94
CA GLY A 92 -11.96 16.77 2.34
C GLY A 92 -12.80 17.61 1.39
N ALA A 93 -14.10 17.71 1.70
CA ALA A 93 -15.08 18.35 0.82
C ALA A 93 -14.74 19.80 0.42
N ASN A 94 -13.95 20.51 1.24
CA ASN A 94 -13.53 21.89 0.99
C ASN A 94 -12.02 22.06 0.76
N MET A 95 -11.23 20.98 0.71
CA MET A 95 -9.75 21.03 0.63
C MET A 95 -9.08 21.74 1.83
N THR A 96 -9.71 21.72 3.00
CA THR A 96 -9.20 22.39 4.23
C THR A 96 -8.84 21.42 5.35
N GLN A 97 -9.11 20.12 5.17
CA GLN A 97 -8.72 19.10 6.13
C GLN A 97 -7.34 18.57 5.76
N ALA A 98 -6.57 18.11 6.74
CA ALA A 98 -5.27 17.49 6.49
C ALA A 98 -5.38 15.99 6.77
N GLY A 99 -4.66 15.19 5.98
CA GLY A 99 -4.38 13.80 6.33
C GLY A 99 -3.58 13.69 7.63
N VAL A 100 -3.33 12.45 8.06
CA VAL A 100 -2.57 12.15 9.29
C VAL A 100 -1.32 11.31 9.03
N ARG A 101 -1.11 10.89 7.79
CA ARG A 101 0.05 10.12 7.35
C ARG A 101 0.55 10.64 6.01
N ALA A 102 1.86 10.53 5.80
CA ALA A 102 2.49 10.78 4.51
C ALA A 102 1.99 9.81 3.45
N VAL A 103 1.96 10.26 2.21
CA VAL A 103 1.48 9.45 1.10
C VAL A 103 2.58 8.46 0.66
N PRO A 104 2.34 7.14 0.66
CA PRO A 104 3.29 6.17 0.12
C PRO A 104 3.24 6.16 -1.41
N SER A 105 4.27 5.58 -2.05
CA SER A 105 4.16 5.24 -3.48
C SER A 105 3.18 4.06 -3.63
N LEU A 106 2.46 4.02 -4.76
CA LEU A 106 1.63 2.87 -5.15
C LEU A 106 2.39 1.82 -5.98
N MET A 107 3.67 2.05 -6.27
CA MET A 107 4.48 1.11 -7.05
C MET A 107 4.90 -0.11 -6.20
N TYR A 108 5.05 -1.25 -6.87
CA TYR A 108 5.52 -2.51 -6.30
C TYR A 108 4.66 -3.05 -5.14
N LEU A 109 3.33 -2.88 -5.22
CA LEU A 109 2.39 -3.39 -4.21
C LEU A 109 1.76 -4.75 -4.57
N GLN A 110 1.98 -5.26 -5.78
CA GLN A 110 1.33 -6.47 -6.31
C GLN A 110 1.69 -7.76 -5.53
N ASP A 111 2.88 -7.77 -4.93
CA ASP A 111 3.41 -8.94 -4.20
C ASP A 111 3.30 -8.77 -2.67
N VAL A 112 2.63 -7.71 -2.19
CA VAL A 112 2.38 -7.53 -0.75
C VAL A 112 1.42 -8.64 -0.29
N PRO A 113 1.81 -9.51 0.65
CA PRO A 113 0.94 -10.56 1.13
C PRO A 113 -0.24 -9.97 1.92
N PRO A 114 -1.36 -10.70 2.05
CA PRO A 114 -2.36 -10.41 3.07
C PRO A 114 -1.72 -10.27 4.44
N PHE A 115 -2.30 -9.42 5.29
CA PHE A 115 -1.84 -9.26 6.66
C PHE A 115 -1.90 -10.57 7.45
N ASP A 116 -0.83 -10.86 8.17
CA ASP A 116 -0.73 -11.92 9.17
C ASP A 116 -0.02 -11.37 10.42
N GLU A 117 -0.48 -11.76 11.61
CA GLU A 117 0.15 -11.35 12.89
C GLU A 117 1.44 -12.14 13.17
N HIS A 118 1.55 -13.35 12.61
CA HIS A 118 2.64 -14.29 12.90
C HIS A 118 3.29 -14.77 11.61
N PHE A 119 4.37 -14.12 11.20
CA PHE A 119 5.14 -14.55 10.04
C PHE A 119 6.27 -15.50 10.44
N VAL A 120 6.12 -16.76 10.04
CA VAL A 120 7.15 -17.79 10.23
C VAL A 120 7.87 -18.01 8.90
N ASP A 121 9.12 -17.58 8.83
CA ASP A 121 9.91 -17.54 7.61
C ASP A 121 10.68 -18.85 7.40
N SER A 122 10.01 -20.01 7.42
CA SER A 122 10.68 -21.24 6.97
C SER A 122 9.75 -22.37 6.54
N GLU A 123 9.60 -22.57 5.23
CA GLU A 123 9.58 -23.95 4.70
C GLU A 123 11.00 -24.44 4.37
N GLU A 124 11.99 -23.54 4.25
CA GLU A 124 13.36 -23.86 3.78
C GLU A 124 14.37 -24.14 4.91
N GLU A 125 14.25 -23.48 6.08
CA GLU A 125 15.13 -23.72 7.24
C GLU A 125 14.58 -24.74 8.26
N GLY A 126 13.31 -25.13 8.16
CA GLY A 126 12.68 -26.12 9.03
C GLY A 126 12.60 -25.72 10.51
N ASP A 127 12.98 -24.50 10.84
CA ASP A 127 12.96 -23.93 12.19
C ASP A 127 11.82 -22.91 12.31
N ASN A 128 10.60 -23.44 12.48
CA ASN A 128 9.41 -22.65 12.75
C ASN A 128 9.38 -22.08 14.19
N SER A 129 10.51 -22.02 14.89
CA SER A 129 10.56 -21.50 16.27
C SER A 129 10.68 -19.97 16.35
N THR A 130 11.04 -19.30 15.25
CA THR A 130 11.18 -17.85 15.21
C THR A 130 10.00 -17.20 14.49
N ASP A 131 9.12 -16.57 15.28
CA ASP A 131 8.10 -15.66 14.79
C ASP A 131 8.74 -14.30 14.48
N ASN A 132 8.67 -13.86 13.22
CA ASN A 132 9.20 -12.58 12.77
C ASN A 132 8.19 -11.43 12.98
N GLY A 133 7.06 -11.72 13.63
CA GLY A 133 6.02 -10.76 13.94
C GLY A 133 5.12 -10.44 12.74
N PRO A 134 4.36 -9.34 12.84
CA PRO A 134 3.33 -9.01 11.87
C PRO A 134 3.91 -8.63 10.50
N THR A 135 3.28 -9.14 9.43
CA THR A 135 3.66 -8.86 8.05
C THR A 135 2.46 -8.55 7.15
N GLY A 136 2.72 -7.93 6.01
CA GLY A 136 1.75 -7.78 4.94
C GLY A 136 0.69 -6.72 5.19
N GLY A 137 -0.39 -6.84 4.41
CA GLY A 137 -1.43 -5.82 4.32
C GLY A 137 -0.97 -4.55 3.61
N LEU A 138 -1.93 -3.82 3.07
CA LEU A 138 -1.71 -2.54 2.41
C LEU A 138 -1.92 -1.39 3.40
N THR A 139 -1.54 -0.18 2.96
CA THR A 139 -1.42 1.04 3.78
C THR A 139 -0.24 0.98 4.77
N TRP A 140 -0.13 1.97 5.67
CA TRP A 140 0.94 2.03 6.67
C TRP A 140 0.71 1.11 7.88
N ASP A 141 -0.52 0.67 8.15
CA ASP A 141 -0.88 -0.15 9.32
C ASP A 141 -1.43 -1.54 8.93
N GLY A 142 -1.26 -1.94 7.67
CA GLY A 142 -1.66 -3.26 7.18
C GLY A 142 -3.17 -3.53 7.19
N ARG A 143 -4.04 -2.53 7.42
CA ARG A 143 -5.46 -2.73 7.72
C ARG A 143 -6.34 -3.31 6.61
N VAL A 144 -5.84 -3.49 5.40
CA VAL A 144 -6.59 -4.07 4.26
C VAL A 144 -5.69 -4.93 3.38
N ASN A 145 -6.22 -6.04 2.87
CA ASN A 145 -5.41 -7.05 2.15
C ASN A 145 -5.52 -6.99 0.62
N ARG A 146 -6.26 -6.01 0.09
CA ARG A 146 -6.55 -5.93 -1.35
C ARG A 146 -6.57 -4.49 -1.84
N ALA A 147 -6.12 -4.28 -3.07
CA ALA A 147 -6.06 -2.94 -3.67
C ALA A 147 -7.44 -2.28 -3.81
N ASP A 148 -8.50 -3.06 -4.06
CA ASP A 148 -9.87 -2.54 -4.11
C ASP A 148 -10.37 -2.09 -2.73
N ALA A 149 -10.06 -2.84 -1.66
CA ALA A 149 -10.33 -2.43 -0.29
C ALA A 149 -9.53 -1.19 0.11
N GLN A 150 -8.26 -1.09 -0.32
CA GLN A 150 -7.45 0.10 -0.12
C GLN A 150 -8.05 1.32 -0.83
N ALA A 151 -8.53 1.18 -2.07
CA ALA A 151 -9.12 2.26 -2.85
C ALA A 151 -10.44 2.80 -2.25
N ARG A 152 -11.17 2.01 -1.44
CA ARG A 152 -12.37 2.49 -0.73
C ARG A 152 -12.04 3.56 0.31
N ILE A 153 -10.89 3.44 0.98
CA ILE A 153 -10.49 4.32 2.07
C ILE A 153 -10.41 5.79 1.62
N PRO A 154 -9.56 6.19 0.64
CA PRO A 154 -9.43 7.59 0.26
C PRO A 154 -10.74 8.18 -0.26
N LEU A 155 -11.55 7.37 -0.96
CA LEU A 155 -12.85 7.79 -1.49
C LEU A 155 -13.80 8.24 -0.37
N LEU A 156 -13.76 7.60 0.79
CA LEU A 156 -14.72 7.81 1.89
C LEU A 156 -14.12 8.54 3.10
N ASP A 157 -12.79 8.66 3.21
CA ASP A 157 -12.17 9.37 4.32
C ASP A 157 -12.51 10.87 4.24
N PRO A 158 -13.11 11.46 5.30
CA PRO A 158 -13.49 12.87 5.31
C PRO A 158 -12.31 13.81 5.07
N ARG A 159 -11.09 13.41 5.43
CA ARG A 159 -9.85 14.19 5.32
C ARG A 159 -9.17 14.05 3.95
N GLU A 160 -9.57 13.06 3.16
CA GLU A 160 -8.99 12.79 1.83
C GLU A 160 -9.93 13.22 0.71
N MET A 161 -10.68 12.31 0.08
CA MET A 161 -11.61 12.69 -1.00
C MET A 161 -12.96 13.16 -0.46
N GLY A 162 -13.28 12.85 0.81
CA GLY A 162 -14.34 13.51 1.56
C GLY A 162 -15.78 13.19 1.16
N ASN A 163 -16.02 12.09 0.44
CA ASN A 163 -17.39 11.71 0.09
C ASN A 163 -18.15 11.24 1.34
N ALA A 164 -19.45 11.57 1.40
CA ALA A 164 -20.29 11.19 2.52
C ALA A 164 -20.47 9.66 2.64
N ASP A 165 -20.62 8.98 1.50
CA ASP A 165 -20.85 7.54 1.40
C ASP A 165 -20.55 7.02 -0.03
N ALA A 166 -20.69 5.70 -0.21
CA ALA A 166 -20.53 5.04 -1.51
C ALA A 166 -21.54 5.55 -2.57
N ALA A 167 -22.78 5.84 -2.18
CA ALA A 167 -23.81 6.34 -3.09
C ALA A 167 -23.42 7.68 -3.71
N ALA A 168 -22.77 8.55 -2.94
CA ALA A 168 -22.26 9.83 -3.40
C ALA A 168 -21.16 9.66 -4.47
N VAL A 169 -20.28 8.66 -4.33
CA VAL A 169 -19.26 8.33 -5.34
C VAL A 169 -19.92 7.74 -6.59
N VAL A 170 -20.85 6.80 -6.42
CA VAL A 170 -21.59 6.17 -7.52
C VAL A 170 -22.38 7.20 -8.34
N ALA A 171 -23.02 8.18 -7.69
CA ALA A 171 -23.73 9.26 -8.37
C ALA A 171 -22.79 10.10 -9.26
N ARG A 172 -21.56 10.39 -8.79
CA ARG A 172 -20.54 11.10 -9.56
C ARG A 172 -20.10 10.30 -10.79
N VAL A 173 -19.87 9.00 -10.62
CA VAL A 173 -19.50 8.10 -11.74
C VAL A 173 -20.66 7.94 -12.73
N ARG A 174 -21.91 7.82 -12.25
CA ARG A 174 -23.11 7.73 -13.09
C ARG A 174 -23.32 8.98 -13.95
N ALA A 175 -22.94 10.15 -13.44
CA ALA A 175 -23.00 11.43 -14.16
C ALA A 175 -21.75 11.71 -15.03
N ALA A 176 -20.78 10.79 -15.08
CA ALA A 176 -19.54 10.96 -15.82
C ALA A 176 -19.69 10.74 -17.33
N PRO A 177 -18.83 11.34 -18.17
CA PRO A 177 -18.74 11.01 -19.59
C PRO A 177 -18.44 9.53 -19.89
N TYR A 178 -17.81 8.83 -18.94
CA TYR A 178 -17.45 7.42 -19.06
C TYR A 178 -18.45 6.45 -18.41
N ALA A 179 -19.62 6.91 -17.96
CA ALA A 179 -20.64 6.05 -17.35
C ALA A 179 -21.05 4.88 -18.26
N ASP A 180 -21.14 5.10 -19.57
CA ASP A 180 -21.46 4.05 -20.54
C ASP A 180 -20.34 3.01 -20.69
N THR A 181 -19.08 3.39 -20.44
CA THR A 181 -17.99 2.42 -20.33
C THR A 181 -18.18 1.53 -19.09
N VAL A 182 -18.61 2.09 -17.95
CA VAL A 182 -18.92 1.28 -16.76
C VAL A 182 -20.05 0.30 -17.07
N ARG A 183 -21.16 0.76 -17.68
CA ARG A 183 -22.28 -0.11 -18.09
C ARG A 183 -21.84 -1.22 -19.04
N ARG A 184 -21.01 -0.90 -20.03
CA ARG A 184 -20.50 -1.90 -20.99
C ARG A 184 -19.66 -2.98 -20.30
N LEU A 185 -18.78 -2.60 -19.38
CA LEU A 185 -17.85 -3.51 -18.73
C LEU A 185 -18.50 -4.33 -17.61
N TYR A 186 -19.46 -3.74 -16.89
CA TYR A 186 -20.03 -4.33 -15.67
C TYR A 186 -21.52 -4.71 -15.76
N GLY A 187 -22.17 -4.45 -16.90
CA GLY A 187 -23.59 -4.71 -17.15
C GLY A 187 -24.43 -3.42 -17.18
N GLY A 188 -25.47 -3.41 -18.03
CA GLY A 188 -26.30 -2.21 -18.28
C GLY A 188 -26.95 -1.63 -17.03
N GLN A 189 -27.30 -2.52 -16.09
CA GLN A 189 -27.95 -2.22 -14.81
C GLN A 189 -26.96 -2.01 -13.65
N VAL A 190 -25.65 -1.87 -13.91
CA VAL A 190 -24.64 -1.74 -12.83
C VAL A 190 -24.96 -0.61 -11.83
N PHE A 191 -25.59 0.48 -12.29
CA PHE A 191 -25.93 1.64 -11.46
C PHE A 191 -27.28 1.53 -10.72
N ASP A 192 -27.98 0.41 -10.84
CA ASP A 192 -29.23 0.16 -10.13
C ASP A 192 -28.99 -0.35 -8.70
N ASP A 193 -27.76 -0.80 -8.41
CA ASP A 193 -27.27 -1.23 -7.11
C ASP A 193 -26.01 -0.44 -6.75
N VAL A 194 -26.04 0.28 -5.62
CA VAL A 194 -24.94 1.15 -5.18
C VAL A 194 -23.70 0.34 -4.85
N ASP A 195 -23.84 -0.79 -4.17
CA ASP A 195 -22.69 -1.60 -3.73
C ASP A 195 -22.01 -2.23 -4.95
N ARG A 196 -22.79 -2.78 -5.89
CA ARG A 196 -22.26 -3.30 -7.15
C ARG A 196 -21.54 -2.24 -7.96
N ALA A 197 -22.10 -1.03 -8.06
CA ALA A 197 -21.46 0.07 -8.77
C ALA A 197 -20.18 0.53 -8.08
N PHE A 198 -20.19 0.62 -6.75
CA PHE A 198 -19.02 1.04 -5.98
C PHE A 198 -17.90 -0.01 -6.09
N ASP A 199 -18.23 -1.30 -6.02
CA ASP A 199 -17.31 -2.41 -6.24
C ASP A 199 -16.69 -2.38 -7.64
N ALA A 200 -17.49 -2.07 -8.67
CA ALA A 200 -16.99 -1.90 -10.04
C ALA A 200 -15.97 -0.77 -10.14
N ILE A 201 -16.19 0.35 -9.44
CA ILE A 201 -15.28 1.50 -9.42
C ILE A 201 -13.94 1.13 -8.78
N VAL A 202 -13.97 0.55 -7.57
CA VAL A 202 -12.72 0.20 -6.86
C VAL A 202 -11.99 -0.97 -7.50
N GLN A 203 -12.71 -1.90 -8.13
CA GLN A 203 -12.09 -2.97 -8.92
C GLN A 203 -11.36 -2.40 -10.13
N ALA A 204 -11.97 -1.49 -10.90
CA ALA A 204 -11.29 -0.87 -12.03
C ALA A 204 -10.00 -0.13 -11.60
N LEU A 205 -10.03 0.59 -10.48
CA LEU A 205 -8.85 1.22 -9.88
C LEU A 205 -7.76 0.19 -9.51
N ALA A 206 -8.15 -0.97 -8.97
CA ALA A 206 -7.22 -2.06 -8.69
C ALA A 206 -6.58 -2.62 -9.96
N TYR A 207 -7.35 -2.86 -11.03
CA TYR A 207 -6.80 -3.30 -12.33
C TYR A 207 -5.82 -2.30 -12.94
N TYR A 208 -6.04 -1.00 -12.76
CA TYR A 208 -5.07 0.00 -13.20
C TYR A 208 -3.76 -0.13 -12.43
N GLN A 209 -3.82 -0.25 -11.10
CA GLN A 209 -2.66 -0.40 -10.22
C GLN A 209 -1.92 -1.73 -10.41
N ASP A 210 -2.56 -2.72 -11.03
CA ASP A 210 -1.94 -4.00 -11.43
C ASP A 210 -1.33 -3.97 -12.84
N THR A 211 -1.14 -2.78 -13.44
CA THR A 211 -0.51 -2.65 -14.76
C THR A 211 1.02 -2.76 -14.66
N PRO A 212 1.66 -3.84 -15.14
CA PRO A 212 3.08 -4.09 -14.88
C PRO A 212 4.01 -2.99 -15.37
N ALA A 213 3.77 -2.51 -16.60
CA ALA A 213 4.60 -1.49 -17.23
C ALA A 213 4.57 -0.12 -16.51
N LEU A 214 3.60 0.09 -15.61
CA LEU A 214 3.43 1.35 -14.88
C LEU A 214 3.80 1.22 -13.40
N PHE A 215 3.34 0.17 -12.73
CA PHE A 215 3.43 0.05 -11.28
C PHE A 215 4.58 -0.84 -10.79
N PHE A 216 5.08 -1.75 -11.63
CA PHE A 216 6.22 -2.60 -11.29
C PHE A 216 7.07 -2.91 -12.54
N PRO A 217 7.64 -1.85 -13.16
CA PRO A 217 8.36 -2.00 -14.44
C PRO A 217 9.74 -2.63 -14.30
N TYR A 218 10.34 -2.63 -13.10
CA TYR A 218 11.69 -3.15 -12.86
C TYR A 218 12.73 -2.58 -13.82
N SER A 219 12.77 -1.25 -13.88
CA SER A 219 13.46 -0.46 -14.92
C SER A 219 14.59 0.41 -14.36
N SER A 220 15.04 0.12 -13.14
CA SER A 220 16.06 0.91 -12.44
C SER A 220 17.49 0.60 -12.90
N LYS A 221 18.45 1.42 -12.47
CA LYS A 221 19.88 1.14 -12.71
C LYS A 221 20.30 -0.16 -12.03
N PHE A 222 19.79 -0.43 -10.82
CA PHE A 222 20.00 -1.69 -10.13
C PHE A 222 19.56 -2.87 -11.00
N ASP A 223 18.36 -2.82 -11.56
CA ASP A 223 17.84 -3.87 -12.45
C ASP A 223 18.71 -4.03 -13.70
N ALA A 224 19.17 -2.92 -14.29
CA ALA A 224 20.08 -2.95 -15.43
C ALA A 224 21.44 -3.61 -15.08
N VAL A 225 21.98 -3.38 -13.88
CA VAL A 225 23.21 -4.04 -13.41
C VAL A 225 22.97 -5.53 -13.19
N MET A 226 21.85 -5.91 -12.57
CA MET A 226 21.49 -7.33 -12.37
C MET A 226 21.31 -8.07 -13.70
N GLN A 227 20.85 -7.37 -14.74
CA GLN A 227 20.73 -7.91 -16.10
C GLN A 227 22.03 -7.83 -16.91
N GLY A 228 23.15 -7.37 -16.33
CA GLY A 228 24.42 -7.19 -17.04
C GLY A 228 24.43 -6.08 -18.11
N ARG A 229 23.42 -5.19 -18.10
CA ARG A 229 23.28 -4.05 -19.03
C ARG A 229 24.03 -2.80 -18.58
N ALA A 230 24.38 -2.72 -17.29
CA ALA A 230 25.07 -1.58 -16.69
C ALA A 230 26.08 -2.03 -15.64
N ARG A 231 26.83 -1.08 -15.08
CA ARG A 231 27.71 -1.29 -13.93
C ARG A 231 27.45 -0.22 -12.88
N PHE A 232 27.60 -0.60 -11.61
CA PHE A 232 27.71 0.36 -10.53
C PHE A 232 29.01 1.16 -10.68
N SER A 233 28.93 2.45 -10.34
CA SER A 233 30.10 3.24 -9.96
C SER A 233 30.72 2.67 -8.69
N GLU A 234 31.96 3.06 -8.40
CA GLU A 234 32.62 2.64 -7.15
C GLU A 234 31.87 3.09 -5.90
N GLN A 235 31.21 4.26 -5.96
CA GLN A 235 30.41 4.79 -4.86
C GLN A 235 29.17 3.93 -4.60
N GLU A 236 28.38 3.67 -5.64
CA GLU A 236 27.19 2.83 -5.55
C GLU A 236 27.55 1.41 -5.09
N ALA A 237 28.68 0.86 -5.55
CA ALA A 237 29.16 -0.45 -5.12
C ALA A 237 29.59 -0.48 -3.64
N ARG A 238 30.18 0.61 -3.11
CA ARG A 238 30.43 0.75 -1.66
C ARG A 238 29.13 0.85 -0.88
N GLY A 239 28.18 1.64 -1.37
CA GLY A 239 26.86 1.79 -0.78
C GLY A 239 26.12 0.47 -0.64
N LEU A 240 26.10 -0.34 -1.70
CA LEU A 240 25.52 -1.68 -1.69
C LEU A 240 26.17 -2.57 -0.62
N ARG A 241 27.49 -2.57 -0.50
CA ARG A 241 28.18 -3.35 0.54
C ARG A 241 27.81 -2.90 1.95
N LEU A 242 27.73 -1.59 2.18
CA LEU A 242 27.35 -1.03 3.49
C LEU A 242 25.89 -1.31 3.84
N PHE A 243 25.00 -1.29 2.84
CA PHE A 243 23.58 -1.62 2.98
C PHE A 243 23.39 -3.07 3.44
N SER A 244 24.20 -4.01 2.93
CA SER A 244 24.12 -5.43 3.28
C SER A 244 24.93 -5.83 4.52
N ALA A 245 25.85 -5.00 4.99
CA ALA A 245 26.75 -5.35 6.09
C ALA A 245 26.04 -5.28 7.45
N GLU A 246 25.94 -6.43 8.13
CA GLU A 246 25.27 -6.61 9.42
C GLU A 246 25.91 -5.79 10.56
N ASP A 247 27.22 -5.54 10.49
CA ASP A 247 27.99 -4.73 11.43
C ASP A 247 27.99 -3.23 11.10
N LYS A 248 27.28 -2.84 10.05
CA LYS A 248 27.22 -1.46 9.52
C LYS A 248 25.78 -1.00 9.37
N GLY A 249 25.25 -0.98 8.14
CA GLY A 249 23.92 -0.48 7.87
C GLY A 249 22.83 -1.47 8.25
N ASN A 250 23.13 -2.78 8.18
CA ASN A 250 22.21 -3.90 8.39
C ASN A 250 20.85 -3.73 7.68
N CYS A 251 20.78 -2.91 6.62
CA CYS A 251 19.52 -2.49 6.02
C CYS A 251 18.83 -3.68 5.34
N ALA A 252 19.62 -4.61 4.82
CA ALA A 252 19.17 -5.80 4.14
C ALA A 252 18.45 -6.84 5.03
N SER A 253 18.53 -6.71 6.36
CA SER A 253 17.79 -7.58 7.29
C SER A 253 16.27 -7.42 7.13
N CYS A 254 15.79 -6.18 6.98
CA CYS A 254 14.39 -5.87 6.68
C CYS A 254 14.17 -5.56 5.18
N HIS A 255 15.08 -4.82 4.55
CA HIS A 255 14.97 -4.45 3.13
C HIS A 255 15.66 -5.46 2.22
N ARG A 256 15.14 -6.68 2.25
CA ARG A 256 15.79 -7.87 1.71
C ARG A 256 16.02 -7.82 0.20
N PHE A 257 17.15 -8.39 -0.21
CA PHE A 257 17.37 -8.78 -1.59
C PHE A 257 16.52 -10.03 -1.87
N GLY A 258 15.87 -10.09 -3.02
CA GLY A 258 14.99 -11.20 -3.38
C GLY A 258 15.77 -12.50 -3.54
N VAL A 259 15.04 -13.62 -3.57
CA VAL A 259 15.63 -14.93 -3.86
C VAL A 259 16.21 -14.96 -5.28
N PRO A 260 17.26 -15.78 -5.54
CA PRO A 260 17.83 -15.93 -6.87
C PRO A 260 16.75 -16.20 -7.94
N GLY A 261 16.75 -15.38 -9.00
CA GLY A 261 15.75 -15.49 -10.09
C GLY A 261 14.56 -14.54 -9.96
N THR A 262 14.42 -13.81 -8.86
CA THR A 262 13.44 -12.72 -8.70
C THR A 262 14.13 -11.37 -8.58
N LEU A 263 13.46 -10.29 -9.00
CA LEU A 263 13.96 -8.94 -8.77
C LEU A 263 13.45 -8.45 -7.41
N PRO A 264 14.33 -7.96 -6.50
CA PRO A 264 13.93 -7.52 -5.18
C PRO A 264 12.97 -6.35 -5.23
N VAL A 265 12.00 -6.31 -4.33
CA VAL A 265 11.28 -5.07 -3.98
C VAL A 265 11.86 -4.37 -2.75
N PHE A 266 12.97 -4.87 -2.20
CA PHE A 266 13.68 -4.27 -1.05
C PHE A 266 12.78 -4.09 0.18
N ASN A 267 12.06 -5.16 0.52
CA ASN A 267 11.10 -5.17 1.62
C ASN A 267 10.80 -6.62 2.03
N ASP A 268 10.65 -6.85 3.33
CA ASP A 268 10.13 -8.07 3.94
C ASP A 268 8.63 -7.98 4.26
N TYR A 269 8.02 -6.81 4.03
CA TYR A 269 6.64 -6.46 4.37
C TYR A 269 6.32 -6.46 5.87
N GLY A 270 7.33 -6.52 6.73
CA GLY A 270 7.17 -6.47 8.18
C GLY A 270 6.61 -5.14 8.67
N LEU A 271 5.95 -5.17 9.82
CA LEU A 271 5.50 -3.98 10.54
C LEU A 271 6.41 -3.75 11.75
N ILE A 272 7.06 -2.59 11.78
CA ILE A 272 8.16 -2.33 12.71
C ILE A 272 8.04 -0.95 13.38
N GLY A 273 8.41 -0.88 14.65
CA GLY A 273 8.45 0.35 15.44
C GLY A 273 9.84 0.98 15.36
N LEU A 274 10.02 2.00 14.52
CA LEU A 274 11.32 2.69 14.39
C LEU A 274 11.48 3.87 15.36
N GLY A 275 10.39 4.30 15.98
CA GLY A 275 10.39 5.40 16.94
C GLY A 275 10.72 6.75 16.31
N VAL A 276 10.36 6.99 15.04
CA VAL A 276 10.66 8.26 14.37
C VAL A 276 10.09 9.47 15.14
N PRO A 277 10.72 10.66 15.05
CA PRO A 277 10.28 11.81 15.83
C PRO A 277 8.87 12.27 15.47
N ARG A 278 8.19 12.86 16.44
CA ARG A 278 6.85 13.43 16.25
C ARG A 278 6.88 14.59 15.28
N ASN A 279 6.00 14.56 14.29
CA ASN A 279 5.93 15.64 13.30
C ASN A 279 4.96 16.76 13.74
N PRO A 280 5.43 17.98 14.07
CA PRO A 280 4.56 19.08 14.44
C PRO A 280 3.74 19.65 13.26
N ASP A 281 4.11 19.34 12.01
CA ASP A 281 3.41 19.82 10.81
C ASP A 281 2.10 19.06 10.55
N ILE A 282 1.84 17.97 11.28
CA ILE A 282 0.56 17.24 11.21
C ILE A 282 -0.44 17.90 12.17
N PRO A 283 -1.56 18.48 11.70
CA PRO A 283 -2.47 19.22 12.57
C PRO A 283 -3.08 18.39 13.72
N ALA A 284 -3.24 17.08 13.54
CA ALA A 284 -3.70 16.18 14.59
C ALA A 284 -2.74 16.13 15.80
N ASN A 285 -1.45 16.36 15.58
CA ASN A 285 -0.43 16.33 16.65
C ASN A 285 -0.48 17.56 17.58
N ALA A 286 -1.28 18.58 17.25
CA ALA A 286 -1.57 19.70 18.15
C ALA A 286 -2.33 19.25 19.41
N ASP A 287 -3.06 18.14 19.34
CA ASP A 287 -3.54 17.43 20.52
C ASP A 287 -2.39 16.55 21.07
N PRO A 288 -1.85 16.86 22.27
CA PRO A 288 -0.78 16.06 22.86
C PRO A 288 -1.22 14.65 23.29
N GLN A 289 -2.52 14.36 23.27
CA GLN A 289 -3.05 13.01 23.54
C GLN A 289 -3.22 12.18 22.26
N TYR A 290 -3.15 12.80 21.09
CA TYR A 290 -3.23 12.08 19.83
C TYR A 290 -1.90 11.40 19.51
N PHE A 291 -1.96 10.09 19.29
CA PHE A 291 -0.86 9.29 18.75
C PHE A 291 -1.39 8.41 17.64
N ASP A 292 -0.67 8.36 16.53
CA ASP A 292 -0.85 7.33 15.52
C ASP A 292 -0.03 6.12 15.94
N LEU A 293 -0.70 5.05 16.37
CA LEU A 293 -0.06 3.84 16.86
C LEU A 293 0.04 2.77 15.78
N GLY A 294 -0.20 3.12 14.52
CA GLY A 294 -0.07 2.23 13.38
C GLY A 294 -0.98 1.02 13.51
N LEU A 295 -0.37 -0.14 13.63
CA LEU A 295 -1.01 -1.45 13.65
C LEU A 295 -2.10 -1.58 14.73
N CYS A 296 -1.87 -1.05 15.93
CA CYS A 296 -2.87 -1.11 17.01
C CYS A 296 -3.91 0.04 16.96
N GLY A 297 -3.81 0.97 15.99
CA GLY A 297 -4.80 2.03 15.78
C GLY A 297 -4.20 3.43 15.62
N PRO A 298 -5.03 4.49 15.63
CA PRO A 298 -6.48 4.47 15.81
C PRO A 298 -7.26 4.09 14.54
N TYR A 299 -6.59 3.94 13.39
CA TYR A 299 -7.25 3.69 12.10
C TYR A 299 -7.56 2.22 11.85
N ARG A 300 -6.65 1.34 12.27
CA ARG A 300 -6.93 -0.08 12.39
C ARG A 300 -7.70 -0.37 13.68
N LYS A 301 -8.68 -1.27 13.64
CA LYS A 301 -9.66 -1.47 14.72
C LYS A 301 -9.64 -2.86 15.34
N ASP A 302 -9.41 -3.86 14.50
CA ASP A 302 -9.32 -5.27 14.84
C ASP A 302 -8.18 -5.58 15.83
N LEU A 303 -7.09 -4.81 15.83
CA LEU A 303 -5.93 -5.01 16.71
C LEU A 303 -5.77 -3.96 17.83
N SER A 304 -6.84 -3.22 18.15
CA SER A 304 -6.77 -2.16 19.17
C SER A 304 -6.48 -2.62 20.61
N GLY A 305 -6.61 -3.92 20.87
CA GLY A 305 -6.28 -4.54 22.15
C GLY A 305 -4.87 -5.11 22.25
N HIS A 306 -4.08 -5.07 21.17
CA HIS A 306 -2.77 -5.72 21.06
C HIS A 306 -1.70 -4.67 21.36
N ALA A 307 -1.26 -4.62 22.62
CA ALA A 307 -0.36 -3.57 23.11
C ALA A 307 1.05 -3.70 22.51
N GLU A 308 1.48 -4.92 22.21
CA GLU A 308 2.70 -5.32 21.52
C GLU A 308 2.79 -4.77 20.09
N ASP A 309 1.65 -4.51 19.46
CA ASP A 309 1.57 -4.00 18.08
C ASP A 309 1.58 -2.47 18.01
N CYS A 310 1.49 -1.78 19.14
CA CYS A 310 1.41 -0.34 19.16
C CYS A 310 2.72 0.33 18.74
N GLY A 311 2.62 1.23 17.77
CA GLY A 311 3.76 1.94 17.19
C GLY A 311 4.40 1.23 15.99
N LEU A 312 3.88 0.06 15.59
CA LEU A 312 4.37 -0.67 14.43
C LEU A 312 3.72 -0.15 13.13
N PHE A 313 4.56 0.09 12.12
CA PHE A 313 4.13 0.50 10.79
C PHE A 313 4.81 -0.36 9.73
N ARG A 314 4.10 -0.63 8.64
CA ARG A 314 4.61 -1.42 7.53
C ARG A 314 5.81 -0.75 6.86
N SER A 315 6.88 -1.51 6.72
CA SER A 315 8.04 -1.14 5.92
C SER A 315 7.63 -0.89 4.47
N PRO A 316 7.95 0.26 3.87
CA PRO A 316 7.73 0.50 2.45
C PRO A 316 8.85 -0.11 1.60
N THR A 317 8.56 -0.38 0.31
CA THR A 317 9.62 -0.68 -0.67
C THR A 317 10.61 0.48 -0.77
N LEU A 318 11.89 0.17 -0.95
CA LEU A 318 12.92 1.17 -1.27
C LEU A 318 13.03 1.50 -2.76
N ARG A 319 12.26 0.83 -3.63
CA ARG A 319 12.18 1.22 -5.04
C ARG A 319 11.61 2.62 -5.16
N ASN A 320 12.24 3.46 -5.98
CA ASN A 320 11.90 4.88 -6.16
C ASN A 320 12.01 5.73 -4.88
N VAL A 321 12.71 5.26 -3.83
CA VAL A 321 12.85 6.02 -2.58
C VAL A 321 13.55 7.36 -2.77
N ALA A 322 14.50 7.43 -3.72
CA ALA A 322 15.31 8.62 -3.96
C ALA A 322 14.56 9.78 -4.62
N THR A 323 13.36 9.57 -5.18
CA THR A 323 12.54 10.63 -5.79
C THR A 323 11.53 11.22 -4.82
N ARG A 324 11.41 10.65 -3.61
CA ARG A 324 10.53 11.14 -2.55
C ARG A 324 11.10 12.39 -1.90
N GLN A 325 10.20 13.28 -1.47
CA GLN A 325 10.52 14.52 -0.74
C GLN A 325 10.03 14.50 0.71
N THR A 326 9.35 13.43 1.12
CA THR A 326 8.88 13.21 2.49
C THR A 326 8.97 11.73 2.85
N PHE A 327 9.44 11.43 4.05
CA PHE A 327 9.83 10.08 4.48
C PHE A 327 9.18 9.68 5.80
N PHE A 328 9.09 8.37 6.02
CA PHE A 328 8.33 7.72 7.10
C PHE A 328 6.82 7.95 7.04
N HIS A 329 6.08 7.28 7.94
CA HIS A 329 4.62 7.31 7.95
C HIS A 329 4.06 8.70 8.28
N ASN A 330 4.80 9.54 8.99
CA ASN A 330 4.40 10.89 9.41
C ASN A 330 5.09 12.00 8.61
N GLY A 331 5.97 11.67 7.65
CA GLY A 331 6.58 12.65 6.77
C GLY A 331 7.58 13.61 7.43
N VAL A 332 8.13 13.26 8.60
CA VAL A 332 8.99 14.15 9.42
C VAL A 332 10.34 14.50 8.80
N PHE A 333 10.84 13.68 7.87
CA PHE A 333 12.08 13.97 7.15
C PHE A 333 11.83 14.27 5.68
N HIS A 334 12.73 15.06 5.09
CA HIS A 334 12.58 15.58 3.73
C HIS A 334 13.73 15.23 2.79
N THR A 335 14.74 14.50 3.28
CA THR A 335 15.82 13.99 2.44
C THR A 335 16.14 12.55 2.78
N LEU A 336 16.52 11.78 1.77
CA LEU A 336 16.96 10.40 1.97
C LEU A 336 18.21 10.32 2.86
N ARG A 337 19.07 11.34 2.80
CA ARG A 337 20.23 11.43 3.68
C ARG A 337 19.85 11.56 5.15
N GLN A 338 18.83 12.37 5.49
CA GLN A 338 18.31 12.46 6.86
C GLN A 338 17.78 11.13 7.35
N VAL A 339 17.12 10.35 6.49
CA VAL A 339 16.63 9.01 6.84
C VAL A 339 17.79 8.11 7.23
N VAL A 340 18.82 7.97 6.38
CA VAL A 340 19.96 7.09 6.65
C VAL A 340 20.76 7.58 7.88
N ASP A 341 20.89 8.89 8.06
CA ASP A 341 21.53 9.50 9.23
C ASP A 341 20.74 9.22 10.52
N PHE A 342 19.40 9.25 10.46
CA PHE A 342 18.54 8.84 11.57
C PHE A 342 18.82 7.39 11.97
N TYR A 343 18.82 6.44 11.02
CA TYR A 343 19.17 5.04 11.33
C TYR A 343 20.55 4.92 11.98
N ALA A 344 21.54 5.68 11.50
CA ALA A 344 22.90 5.62 12.03
C ALA A 344 23.06 6.27 13.42
N THR A 345 22.20 7.21 13.80
CA THR A 345 22.48 8.06 14.97
C THR A 345 21.34 8.15 15.98
N ARG A 346 20.18 7.53 15.73
CA ARG A 346 18.99 7.57 16.59
C ARG A 346 19.29 7.35 18.06
N ASP A 347 20.04 6.30 18.40
CA ASP A 347 20.27 5.88 19.78
C ASP A 347 21.60 6.41 20.37
N VAL A 348 22.58 6.73 19.52
CA VAL A 348 23.89 7.25 19.95
C VAL A 348 23.92 8.79 20.08
N GLU A 349 23.08 9.50 19.32
CA GLU A 349 22.94 10.96 19.35
C GLU A 349 21.44 11.37 19.37
N PRO A 350 20.64 10.87 20.34
CA PRO A 350 19.18 11.04 20.34
C PRO A 350 18.75 12.50 20.41
N GLU A 351 19.56 13.40 20.97
CA GLU A 351 19.30 14.84 21.05
C GLU A 351 19.24 15.54 19.69
N ARG A 352 19.69 14.88 18.61
CA ARG A 352 19.56 15.39 17.24
C ARG A 352 18.15 15.19 16.67
N TRP A 353 17.42 14.21 17.21
CA TRP A 353 16.18 13.71 16.62
C TRP A 353 14.97 14.01 17.49
N TYR A 354 15.14 13.99 18.81
CA TYR A 354 14.05 14.13 19.77
C TYR A 354 14.19 15.41 20.61
N PRO A 355 13.07 15.99 21.07
CA PRO A 355 13.11 17.17 21.91
C PRO A 355 13.70 16.87 23.29
N ARG A 356 14.08 17.94 24.00
CA ARG A 356 14.42 17.85 25.43
C ARG A 356 13.18 18.07 26.28
N GLY A 357 13.00 17.22 27.28
CA GLY A 357 11.97 17.33 28.28
C GLY A 357 12.24 18.42 29.31
N LYS A 358 11.30 18.58 30.24
CA LYS A 358 11.36 19.62 31.30
C LYS A 358 12.51 19.45 32.27
N ASP A 359 12.99 18.23 32.44
CA ASP A 359 14.14 17.87 33.27
C ASP A 359 15.50 18.02 32.54
N GLY A 360 15.47 18.43 31.27
CA GLY A 360 16.65 18.57 30.41
C GLY A 360 17.11 17.28 29.73
N GLY A 361 16.49 16.14 30.05
CA GLY A 361 16.70 14.85 29.39
C GLY A 361 16.15 14.84 27.97
N VAL A 362 16.65 13.94 27.12
CA VAL A 362 16.09 13.74 25.77
C VAL A 362 14.85 12.87 25.87
N GLU A 363 13.73 13.31 25.29
CA GLU A 363 12.48 12.54 25.25
C GLU A 363 12.48 11.60 24.04
N SER A 364 13.34 10.57 24.05
CA SER A 364 13.41 9.61 22.95
C SER A 364 12.06 8.95 22.65
N PHE A 365 11.78 8.77 21.36
CA PHE A 365 10.53 8.20 20.85
C PHE A 365 9.30 9.02 21.29
N ASP A 366 9.37 10.34 21.05
CA ASP A 366 8.36 11.33 21.45
C ASP A 366 7.01 11.16 20.73
N ASP A 367 6.97 10.43 19.62
CA ASP A 367 5.74 10.05 18.91
C ASP A 367 5.15 8.70 19.37
N VAL A 368 5.66 8.12 20.45
CA VAL A 368 5.14 6.86 21.02
C VAL A 368 4.93 7.00 22.54
N PRO A 369 3.71 6.71 23.05
CA PRO A 369 3.43 6.73 24.48
C PRO A 369 4.39 5.83 25.26
N ALA A 370 4.80 6.27 26.45
CA ALA A 370 5.82 5.61 27.26
C ALA A 370 5.59 4.10 27.47
N GLN A 371 4.34 3.68 27.61
CA GLN A 371 3.96 2.27 27.82
C GLN A 371 4.22 1.37 26.60
N TYR A 372 4.34 1.93 25.39
CA TYR A 372 4.57 1.18 24.14
C TYR A 372 6.00 1.31 23.61
N ARG A 373 6.87 2.06 24.30
CA ARG A 373 8.27 2.24 23.86
C ARG A 373 9.09 0.95 23.88
N GLY A 374 8.63 -0.08 24.58
CA GLY A 374 9.20 -1.43 24.54
C GLY A 374 9.08 -2.11 23.18
N ASN A 375 8.17 -1.66 22.32
CA ASN A 375 7.94 -2.21 20.98
C ASN A 375 8.88 -1.61 19.93
N ILE A 376 9.69 -0.61 20.30
CA ILE A 376 10.63 0.03 19.37
C ILE A 376 11.80 -0.91 19.11
N ASN A 377 12.07 -1.14 17.83
CA ASN A 377 13.16 -1.99 17.40
C ASN A 377 14.50 -1.44 17.87
N MET A 378 15.29 -2.33 18.48
CA MET A 378 16.64 -2.06 18.97
C MET A 378 17.71 -2.92 18.28
N ASP A 379 17.32 -3.74 17.29
CA ASP A 379 18.26 -4.53 16.50
C ASP A 379 19.16 -3.63 15.64
N PRO A 380 20.39 -4.08 15.29
CA PRO A 380 21.31 -3.29 14.48
C PRO A 380 20.64 -2.71 13.22
N PRO A 381 20.93 -1.44 12.85
CA PRO A 381 21.99 -0.57 13.36
C PRO A 381 21.64 0.18 14.67
N PHE A 382 20.50 -0.13 15.29
CA PHE A 382 20.07 0.47 16.55
C PHE A 382 20.73 -0.18 17.77
N GLY A 383 20.30 0.20 18.98
CA GLY A 383 20.75 -0.42 20.23
C GLY A 383 22.04 0.18 20.82
N GLY A 384 22.64 1.15 20.13
CA GLY A 384 23.77 1.93 20.65
C GLY A 384 23.40 2.75 21.90
N LYS A 385 24.40 3.11 22.70
CA LYS A 385 24.21 3.98 23.87
C LYS A 385 24.46 5.45 23.51
N PRO A 386 23.74 6.42 24.11
CA PRO A 386 24.01 7.84 23.93
C PRO A 386 25.49 8.19 24.17
N GLY A 387 26.09 8.96 23.28
CA GLY A 387 27.52 9.28 23.25
C GLY A 387 28.42 8.20 22.65
N GLY A 388 27.85 7.12 22.11
CA GLY A 388 28.55 6.05 21.40
C GLY A 388 29.05 6.46 20.02
N VAL A 389 29.70 5.51 19.32
CA VAL A 389 30.16 5.70 17.95
C VAL A 389 29.05 5.24 16.99
N PRO A 390 28.59 6.08 16.05
CA PRO A 390 27.65 5.66 15.02
C PRO A 390 28.21 4.51 14.16
N PRO A 391 27.38 3.50 13.79
CA PRO A 391 27.82 2.41 12.91
C PRO A 391 28.23 2.89 11.51
N LEU A 392 27.69 4.03 11.06
CA LEU A 392 27.97 4.63 9.76
C LEU A 392 28.57 6.03 9.93
N SER A 393 29.69 6.29 9.28
CA SER A 393 30.25 7.62 9.12
C SER A 393 29.47 8.46 8.09
N PRO A 394 29.62 9.80 8.09
CA PRO A 394 28.96 10.67 7.11
C PRO A 394 29.21 10.28 5.64
N ARG A 395 30.41 9.79 5.33
CA ARG A 395 30.76 9.32 3.97
C ARG A 395 30.10 8.00 3.63
N GLU A 396 29.99 7.08 4.60
CA GLU A 396 29.30 5.81 4.40
C GLU A 396 27.78 6.03 4.20
N ILE A 397 27.20 7.01 4.91
CA ILE A 397 25.82 7.48 4.67
C ILE A 397 25.66 7.94 3.21
N ASP A 398 26.58 8.78 2.72
CA ASP A 398 26.53 9.27 1.33
C ASP A 398 26.69 8.13 0.30
N ASP A 399 27.54 7.14 0.58
CA ASP A 399 27.69 5.95 -0.26
C ASP A 399 26.38 5.14 -0.31
N ILE A 400 25.70 4.92 0.83
CA ILE A 400 24.38 4.24 0.88
C ILE A 400 23.33 5.04 0.10
N VAL A 401 23.26 6.35 0.28
CA VAL A 401 22.33 7.22 -0.46
C VAL A 401 22.56 7.11 -1.98
N ALA A 402 23.83 7.05 -2.42
CA ALA A 402 24.15 6.83 -3.83
C ALA A 402 23.65 5.47 -4.33
N PHE A 403 23.80 4.40 -3.54
CA PHE A 403 23.23 3.09 -3.86
C PHE A 403 21.70 3.12 -3.96
N LEU A 404 21.00 3.74 -3.01
CA LEU A 404 19.54 3.85 -3.04
C LEU A 404 19.04 4.64 -4.26
N GLY A 405 19.83 5.59 -4.75
CA GLY A 405 19.57 6.27 -6.02
C GLY A 405 19.46 5.33 -7.22
N THR A 406 20.17 4.19 -7.18
CA THR A 406 20.14 3.18 -8.25
C THR A 406 18.81 2.43 -8.33
N LEU A 407 17.95 2.52 -7.31
CA LEU A 407 16.64 1.86 -7.23
C LEU A 407 15.51 2.66 -7.88
N THR A 408 15.85 3.75 -8.59
CA THR A 408 14.89 4.62 -9.27
C THR A 408 14.58 4.10 -10.67
N ASP A 409 13.30 3.86 -10.96
CA ASP A 409 12.78 3.46 -12.26
C ASP A 409 12.94 4.54 -13.32
N GLY A 410 13.01 4.11 -14.59
CA GLY A 410 13.22 4.96 -15.75
C GLY A 410 14.66 5.03 -16.24
N TYR A 411 15.55 4.16 -15.74
CA TYR A 411 16.94 4.09 -16.20
C TYR A 411 17.06 3.48 -17.59
N PHE A 412 16.24 2.47 -17.91
CA PHE A 412 16.15 1.87 -19.23
C PHE A 412 14.71 1.47 -19.55
N ASP A 413 14.41 1.29 -20.84
CA ASP A 413 13.14 0.73 -21.26
C ASP A 413 13.20 -0.82 -21.16
N PRO A 414 12.41 -1.46 -20.29
CA PRO A 414 12.39 -2.92 -20.14
C PRO A 414 12.00 -3.65 -21.44
N SER A 415 11.26 -3.00 -22.34
CA SER A 415 10.85 -3.54 -23.63
C SER A 415 11.96 -3.50 -24.70
N SER A 416 13.03 -2.72 -24.45
CA SER A 416 14.19 -2.66 -25.33
C SER A 416 15.09 -3.91 -25.15
N ALA A 417 15.47 -4.52 -26.29
CA ALA A 417 16.42 -5.64 -26.30
C ALA A 417 17.81 -5.18 -25.82
N PRO A 418 18.54 -5.99 -25.02
CA PRO A 418 19.88 -5.64 -24.58
C PRO A 418 20.83 -5.51 -25.79
N ALA A 419 21.61 -4.43 -25.82
CA ALA A 419 22.51 -4.07 -26.94
C ALA A 419 23.56 -5.15 -27.29
N HIS A 420 23.74 -6.17 -26.45
CA HIS A 420 24.68 -7.27 -26.65
C HIS A 420 24.09 -8.54 -27.30
N ALA A 421 22.80 -8.56 -27.65
CA ALA A 421 22.18 -9.68 -28.37
C ALA A 421 22.35 -9.62 -29.91
N GLN A 422 23.21 -8.74 -30.44
CA GLN A 422 23.47 -8.56 -31.87
C GLN A 422 24.94 -8.77 -32.27
N ARG A 423 25.67 -9.69 -31.62
CA ARG A 423 26.97 -10.15 -32.11
C ARG A 423 27.07 -11.66 -32.14
#